data_AF-F4W8F1-F1
#
_entry.id   AF-F4W8F1-F1
#
_cell.length_a   1.000
_cell.length_b   1.000
_cell.length_c   1.000
_cell.angle_alpha   90.00
_cell.angle_beta   90.00
_cell.angle_gamma   90.00
#
_symmetry.space_group_name_H-M   'P 1'
#
loop_
_entity.id
_entity.type
_entity.pdbx_description
1 polymer ?
#
loop_
_entity_poly.entity_id
_entity_poly.type
_entity_poly.pdbx_seq_one_letter_code
_entity_poly.pdbx_strand_id
1 'polypeptide(L)'
;MTQRMIVNLLPKTQPFLKPTLPLYMNSYSPFVKAILQNRMMCKHVEIVDHTCKISSYNDYLTNYKPIHRILRNTLQELLGITKIDVTKVIEEHPQLKKRSRANILNNYYNLIKADIQKNTIINNIWLLTHENDKLTDKLNCIKVLNIDNNQLVPWLCLTQDELANYVLYTQEDMESYTYNRLEYLSHKFECSIQRLCEITVPNSFLLKIPISSIDKKANILYEYNIKNKDILKDIWVLRYSENHIRHRCELYKDTGRLKMKTWAIRCSLHVISRAIQKNKVERSLLQHYGNISDYLQNKLKVDDEMLNSVIQKVPNILRVNIAKLNQLINILHQNGITSDEILRHERIFYFNINTIQNRIAILKKANLAPKLTILTQAERIFDQYIEANNERQKLLQEHGSVKNYLINTLNVEKKLLEETITKYPSILRVKFKKLIELLDLLQQNDITGNDIVSHPKIFYFNIETLRKRIEILKENGISPRINLLICEQKIIDRYVKLRSHNSKNINTD
;
A
#
# COMPACT_ATOMS: atom_id res chain seq x y z
N MET A 1 24.71 -36.65 6.59
CA MET A 1 23.86 -37.24 5.55
C MET A 1 22.49 -37.50 6.16
N THR A 2 21.50 -36.74 5.72
CA THR A 2 20.12 -36.72 6.22
C THR A 2 19.22 -37.65 5.41
N GLN A 3 18.55 -38.61 6.06
CA GLN A 3 17.34 -39.21 5.50
C GLN A 3 16.21 -39.07 6.53
N ARG A 4 15.22 -38.25 6.13
CA ARG A 4 13.97 -38.01 6.85
C ARG A 4 12.98 -39.12 6.49
N MET A 5 12.44 -39.77 7.52
CA MET A 5 11.27 -40.64 7.44
C MET A 5 10.02 -39.82 7.07
N ILE A 6 9.19 -40.35 6.16
CA ILE A 6 7.82 -39.91 5.93
C ILE A 6 6.93 -41.14 6.13
N VAL A 7 6.13 -41.09 7.20
CA VAL A 7 5.07 -42.07 7.51
C VAL A 7 3.76 -41.52 6.94
N ASN A 8 3.14 -42.28 6.04
CA ASN A 8 1.82 -41.99 5.49
C ASN A 8 0.72 -42.35 6.50
N LEU A 9 -0.12 -41.38 6.87
CA LEU A 9 -1.35 -41.61 7.63
C LEU A 9 -2.57 -41.20 6.78
N LEU A 10 -3.38 -42.20 6.44
CA LEU A 10 -4.70 -42.09 5.82
C LEU A 10 -5.72 -41.45 6.79
N PRO A 11 -6.62 -40.55 6.34
CA PRO A 11 -7.81 -40.19 7.08
C PRO A 11 -9.06 -40.98 6.64
N LYS A 12 -9.91 -41.22 7.64
CA LYS A 12 -11.13 -42.05 7.67
C LYS A 12 -12.28 -41.52 6.79
N THR A 13 -13.04 -42.46 6.26
CA THR A 13 -14.33 -42.34 5.54
C THR A 13 -15.53 -42.30 6.50
N GLN A 14 -16.60 -41.56 6.13
CA GLN A 14 -18.01 -41.83 6.44
C GLN A 14 -18.94 -40.93 5.56
N PRO A 15 -20.23 -41.28 5.35
CA PRO A 15 -20.83 -41.32 4.01
C PRO A 15 -21.92 -40.26 3.73
N PHE A 16 -22.12 -39.98 2.43
CA PHE A 16 -23.20 -39.18 1.88
C PHE A 16 -24.48 -40.01 1.69
N LEU A 17 -25.63 -39.46 2.10
CA LEU A 17 -26.98 -39.87 1.66
C LEU A 17 -27.54 -38.79 0.71
N LYS A 18 -27.94 -39.20 -0.49
CA LYS A 18 -28.90 -38.52 -1.39
C LYS A 18 -30.19 -39.34 -1.42
N PRO A 19 -31.33 -38.72 -1.79
CA PRO A 19 -32.10 -39.27 -2.92
C PRO A 19 -32.69 -38.14 -3.81
N THR A 20 -32.40 -38.11 -5.13
CA THR A 20 -33.11 -38.70 -6.30
C THR A 20 -34.05 -37.72 -7.02
N LEU A 21 -33.73 -37.41 -8.27
CA LEU A 21 -34.67 -37.20 -9.38
C LEU A 21 -33.98 -37.71 -10.68
N PRO A 22 -34.75 -38.27 -11.64
CA PRO A 22 -34.29 -39.32 -12.54
C PRO A 22 -33.58 -38.81 -13.81
N LEU A 23 -32.64 -39.65 -14.24
CA LEU A 23 -31.94 -39.62 -15.52
C LEU A 23 -32.91 -39.97 -16.66
N TYR A 24 -32.84 -39.20 -17.76
CA TYR A 24 -32.94 -39.78 -19.09
C TYR A 24 -31.54 -39.75 -19.71
N MET A 25 -31.04 -40.95 -20.00
CA MET A 25 -29.76 -41.23 -20.63
C MET A 25 -29.85 -40.98 -22.14
N ASN A 26 -28.79 -40.41 -22.72
CA ASN A 26 -28.07 -41.15 -23.75
C ASN A 26 -26.60 -40.70 -23.90
N SER A 27 -25.71 -41.62 -23.49
CA SER A 27 -24.46 -42.04 -24.15
C SER A 27 -23.49 -40.98 -24.70
N TYR A 28 -22.36 -40.75 -24.02
CA TYR A 28 -21.05 -41.39 -24.30
C TYR A 28 -20.04 -41.10 -23.16
N SER A 29 -19.16 -42.07 -22.90
CA SER A 29 -18.20 -42.24 -21.78
C SER A 29 -16.77 -41.79 -22.20
N PRO A 30 -15.73 -41.89 -21.34
CA PRO A 30 -15.42 -41.15 -20.12
C PRO A 30 -14.08 -40.37 -20.27
N PHE A 31 -13.77 -39.51 -19.28
CA PHE A 31 -12.48 -38.83 -18.98
C PHE A 31 -12.59 -37.30 -18.99
N VAL A 32 -13.06 -36.72 -17.89
CA VAL A 32 -12.66 -35.36 -17.50
C VAL A 32 -12.39 -35.32 -16.00
N LYS A 33 -11.09 -35.35 -15.68
CA LYS A 33 -10.52 -34.88 -14.42
C LYS A 33 -10.98 -33.45 -14.14
N ALA A 34 -11.19 -33.16 -12.86
CA ALA A 34 -11.40 -31.86 -12.26
C ALA A 34 -10.85 -30.66 -13.08
N ILE A 35 -11.75 -29.79 -13.54
CA ILE A 35 -11.38 -28.47 -14.09
C ILE A 35 -11.56 -27.43 -12.99
N LEU A 36 -10.50 -27.27 -12.21
CA LEU A 36 -10.22 -26.07 -11.46
C LEU A 36 -9.14 -25.32 -12.24
N GLN A 37 -9.46 -24.09 -12.64
CA GLN A 37 -8.56 -23.06 -13.19
C GLN A 37 -7.96 -23.33 -14.58
N ASN A 38 -8.40 -22.54 -15.55
CA ASN A 38 -7.53 -21.97 -16.59
C ASN A 38 -8.15 -20.67 -17.13
N ARG A 39 -7.73 -19.53 -16.58
CA ARG A 39 -7.71 -18.27 -17.35
C ARG A 39 -6.73 -18.49 -18.50
N MET A 40 -7.12 -18.08 -19.71
CA MET A 40 -6.41 -18.29 -20.96
C MET A 40 -4.87 -18.31 -20.84
N MET A 41 -4.30 -19.51 -20.89
CA MET A 41 -2.98 -19.74 -21.46
C MET A 41 -3.25 -20.26 -22.87
N CYS A 42 -3.03 -19.40 -23.88
CA CYS A 42 -3.13 -19.78 -25.27
C CYS A 42 -2.17 -20.95 -25.55
N LYS A 43 -2.71 -22.07 -26.00
CA LYS A 43 -1.92 -23.16 -26.59
C LYS A 43 -1.11 -22.62 -27.76
N HIS A 44 0.16 -23.00 -27.84
CA HIS A 44 0.96 -22.85 -29.05
C HIS A 44 0.26 -23.59 -30.19
N VAL A 45 -0.34 -22.82 -31.09
CA VAL A 45 -0.62 -23.25 -32.45
C VAL A 45 0.60 -22.81 -33.25
N GLU A 46 1.26 -23.74 -33.93
CA GLU A 46 2.22 -23.42 -34.97
C GLU A 46 1.47 -22.75 -36.13
N ILE A 47 1.21 -21.47 -35.97
CA ILE A 47 0.85 -20.56 -37.05
C ILE A 47 2.19 -20.06 -37.57
N VAL A 48 2.41 -20.12 -38.88
CA VAL A 48 3.59 -19.56 -39.55
C VAL A 48 3.70 -18.08 -39.13
N ASP A 49 4.57 -17.88 -38.15
CA ASP A 49 4.62 -16.69 -37.32
C ASP A 49 5.25 -15.57 -38.15
N HIS A 50 4.48 -14.51 -38.44
CA HIS A 50 5.06 -13.31 -39.05
C HIS A 50 5.89 -12.52 -38.01
N THR A 51 5.95 -12.95 -36.74
CA THR A 51 6.95 -12.44 -35.83
C THR A 51 8.31 -13.01 -36.24
N CYS A 52 9.01 -12.25 -37.07
CA CYS A 52 10.40 -12.55 -37.37
C CYS A 52 11.15 -12.67 -36.04
N LYS A 53 11.71 -13.85 -35.76
CA LYS A 53 12.69 -13.99 -34.68
C LYS A 53 13.84 -13.05 -35.01
N ILE A 54 13.95 -11.95 -34.27
CA ILE A 54 15.01 -10.96 -34.49
C ILE A 54 16.30 -11.56 -33.90
N SER A 55 17.09 -12.21 -34.75
CA SER A 55 18.40 -12.77 -34.41
C SER A 55 19.52 -11.75 -34.56
N SER A 56 19.35 -10.75 -35.43
CA SER A 56 20.35 -9.71 -35.69
C SER A 56 19.72 -8.32 -35.91
N TYR A 57 20.52 -7.26 -35.75
CA TYR A 57 20.10 -5.89 -36.07
C TYR A 57 19.75 -5.71 -37.56
N ASN A 58 20.37 -6.49 -38.45
CA ASN A 58 20.01 -6.51 -39.87
C ASN A 58 18.62 -7.12 -40.08
N ASP A 59 18.25 -8.20 -39.38
CA ASP A 59 16.91 -8.80 -39.45
C ASP A 59 15.81 -7.83 -38.99
N TYR A 60 16.13 -6.99 -38.00
CA TYR A 60 15.24 -5.91 -37.57
C TYR A 60 15.00 -4.87 -38.67
N LEU A 61 16.06 -4.45 -39.37
CA LEU A 61 15.98 -3.45 -40.42
C LEU A 61 15.26 -3.97 -41.68
N THR A 62 15.53 -5.23 -42.06
CA THR A 62 15.01 -5.83 -43.29
C THR A 62 13.58 -6.34 -43.15
N ASN A 63 13.22 -6.93 -42.00
CA ASN A 63 11.93 -7.61 -41.86
C ASN A 63 10.97 -6.88 -40.91
N TYR A 64 11.45 -6.50 -39.71
CA TYR A 64 10.57 -5.97 -38.66
C TYR A 64 10.18 -4.50 -38.90
N LYS A 65 11.13 -3.64 -39.29
CA LYS A 65 10.90 -2.20 -39.53
C LYS A 65 9.88 -1.94 -40.65
N PRO A 66 9.89 -2.65 -41.80
CA PRO A 66 8.85 -2.53 -42.82
C PRO A 66 7.46 -2.99 -42.35
N ILE A 67 7.36 -4.13 -41.65
CA ILE A 67 6.09 -4.63 -41.09
C ILE A 67 5.47 -3.61 -40.13
N HIS A 68 6.29 -3.05 -39.24
CA HIS A 68 5.87 -2.00 -38.31
C HIS A 68 5.39 -0.73 -39.01
N ARG A 69 6.07 -0.32 -40.09
CA ARG A 69 5.65 0.82 -40.90
C ARG A 69 4.32 0.56 -41.60
N ILE A 70 4.14 -0.63 -42.18
CA ILE A 70 2.89 -1.04 -42.85
C ILE A 70 1.74 -1.06 -41.85
N LEU A 71 1.94 -1.63 -40.66
CA LEU A 71 0.93 -1.62 -39.59
C LEU A 71 0.54 -0.21 -39.19
N ARG A 72 1.53 0.67 -38.95
CA ARG A 72 1.27 2.07 -38.60
C ARG A 72 0.47 2.80 -39.68
N ASN A 73 0.87 2.66 -40.94
CA ASN A 73 0.16 3.26 -42.06
C ASN A 73 -1.26 2.71 -42.18
N THR A 74 -1.44 1.40 -42.04
CA THR A 74 -2.77 0.76 -42.09
C THR A 74 -3.69 1.30 -41.00
N LEU A 75 -3.22 1.38 -39.75
CA LEU A 75 -4.02 1.93 -38.65
C LEU A 75 -4.31 3.43 -38.86
N GLN A 76 -3.36 4.19 -39.38
CA GLN A 76 -3.55 5.60 -39.71
C GLN A 76 -4.62 5.78 -40.80
N GLU A 77 -4.56 4.99 -41.88
CA GLU A 77 -5.53 4.99 -42.98
C GLU A 77 -6.95 4.64 -42.48
N LEU A 78 -7.08 3.54 -41.71
CA LEU A 78 -8.39 3.05 -41.26
C LEU A 78 -9.02 3.94 -40.17
N LEU A 79 -8.23 4.31 -39.16
CA LEU A 79 -8.72 5.00 -37.97
C LEU A 79 -8.66 6.53 -38.10
N GLY A 80 -7.92 7.09 -39.06
CA GLY A 80 -7.80 8.54 -39.24
C GLY A 80 -7.15 9.26 -38.05
N ILE A 81 -6.35 8.55 -37.26
CA ILE A 81 -5.69 9.06 -36.04
C ILE A 81 -4.27 9.55 -36.34
N THR A 82 -3.69 10.37 -35.47
CA THR A 82 -2.35 10.95 -35.70
C THR A 82 -1.25 9.89 -35.55
N LYS A 83 -0.06 10.15 -36.11
CA LYS A 83 1.11 9.25 -35.98
C LYS A 83 1.51 8.99 -34.52
N ILE A 84 1.31 9.98 -33.65
CA ILE A 84 1.60 9.88 -32.21
C ILE A 84 0.59 8.92 -31.56
N ASP A 85 -0.70 9.09 -31.86
CA ASP A 85 -1.76 8.24 -31.34
C ASP A 85 -1.61 6.79 -31.81
N VAL A 86 -1.25 6.55 -33.08
CA VAL A 86 -0.97 5.20 -33.59
C VAL A 86 0.16 4.54 -32.81
N THR A 87 1.20 5.30 -32.45
CA THR A 87 2.34 4.74 -31.69
C THR A 87 1.90 4.33 -30.30
N LYS A 88 1.13 5.18 -29.61
CA LYS A 88 0.52 4.89 -28.30
C LYS A 88 -0.38 3.64 -28.35
N VAL A 89 -1.24 3.54 -29.36
CA VAL A 89 -2.11 2.39 -29.59
C VAL A 89 -1.33 1.08 -29.74
N ILE A 90 -0.24 1.08 -30.49
CA ILE A 90 0.60 -0.11 -30.71
C ILE A 90 1.34 -0.52 -29.42
N GLU A 91 1.67 0.43 -28.55
CA GLU A 91 2.26 0.18 -27.23
C GLU A 91 1.23 -0.41 -26.26
N GLU A 92 0.01 0.13 -26.24
CA GLU A 92 -1.10 -0.35 -25.39
C GLU A 92 -1.64 -1.72 -25.85
N HIS A 93 -1.61 -2.00 -27.16
CA HIS A 93 -2.11 -3.24 -27.76
C HIS A 93 -1.04 -3.96 -28.60
N PRO A 94 -0.02 -4.57 -27.96
CA PRO A 94 1.10 -5.20 -28.67
C PRO A 94 0.69 -6.41 -29.52
N GLN A 95 -0.50 -6.98 -29.29
CA GLN A 95 -1.07 -8.08 -30.05
C GLN A 95 -1.32 -7.72 -31.53
N LEU A 96 -1.52 -6.43 -31.83
CA LEU A 96 -1.65 -5.95 -33.22
C LEU A 96 -0.42 -6.28 -34.07
N LYS A 97 0.78 -6.34 -33.46
CA LYS A 97 2.03 -6.67 -34.15
C LYS A 97 2.06 -8.11 -34.65
N LYS A 98 1.22 -8.99 -34.09
CA LYS A 98 1.11 -10.41 -34.48
C LYS A 98 0.06 -10.64 -35.57
N ARG A 99 -0.63 -9.60 -36.04
CA ARG A 99 -1.68 -9.72 -37.05
C ARG A 99 -1.20 -9.26 -38.41
N SER A 100 -1.59 -10.00 -39.44
CA SER A 100 -1.35 -9.61 -40.82
C SER A 100 -2.19 -8.38 -41.19
N ARG A 101 -1.72 -7.59 -42.16
CA ARG A 101 -2.50 -6.46 -42.70
C ARG A 101 -3.89 -6.91 -43.17
N ALA A 102 -3.96 -8.05 -43.86
CA ALA A 102 -5.22 -8.61 -44.35
C ALA A 102 -6.19 -8.93 -43.20
N ASN A 103 -5.72 -9.51 -42.09
CA ASN A 103 -6.56 -9.80 -40.94
C ASN A 103 -7.10 -8.51 -40.28
N ILE A 104 -6.26 -7.48 -40.13
CA ILE A 104 -6.70 -6.17 -39.58
C ILE A 104 -7.75 -5.52 -40.48
N LEU A 105 -7.53 -5.54 -41.80
CA LEU A 105 -8.49 -5.01 -42.78
C LEU A 105 -9.81 -5.76 -42.73
N ASN A 106 -9.77 -7.10 -42.74
CA ASN A 106 -10.96 -7.94 -42.64
C ASN A 106 -11.75 -7.65 -41.36
N ASN A 107 -11.07 -7.59 -40.21
CA ASN A 107 -11.70 -7.25 -38.93
C ASN A 107 -12.34 -5.85 -38.99
N TYR A 108 -11.64 -4.84 -39.53
CA TYR A 108 -12.19 -3.50 -39.66
C TYR A 108 -13.45 -3.46 -40.53
N TYR A 109 -13.40 -4.03 -41.73
CA TYR A 109 -14.55 -4.03 -42.64
C TYR A 109 -15.71 -4.88 -42.11
N ASN A 110 -15.45 -5.96 -41.38
CA ASN A 110 -16.49 -6.74 -40.70
C ASN A 110 -17.18 -5.94 -39.59
N LEU A 111 -16.44 -5.11 -38.83
CA LEU A 111 -17.01 -4.20 -37.84
C LEU A 111 -17.89 -3.14 -38.50
N ILE A 112 -17.42 -2.51 -39.59
CA ILE A 112 -18.21 -1.52 -40.35
C ILE A 112 -19.46 -2.15 -40.96
N LYS A 113 -19.35 -3.37 -41.52
CA LYS A 113 -20.49 -4.14 -42.07
C LYS A 113 -21.53 -4.51 -41.00
N ALA A 114 -21.10 -4.61 -39.74
CA ALA A 114 -21.97 -4.83 -38.60
C ALA A 114 -22.44 -3.50 -37.95
N ASP A 115 -22.38 -2.38 -38.67
CA ASP A 115 -22.80 -1.05 -38.24
C ASP A 115 -22.07 -0.50 -36.99
N ILE A 116 -20.87 -1.01 -36.69
CA ILE A 116 -20.04 -0.45 -35.61
C ILE A 116 -19.31 0.79 -36.14
N GLN A 117 -19.55 1.92 -35.48
CA GLN A 117 -19.00 3.22 -35.84
C GLN A 117 -17.49 3.26 -35.65
N LYS A 118 -16.81 4.02 -36.51
CA LYS A 118 -15.36 4.22 -36.47
C LYS A 118 -14.87 4.72 -35.11
N ASN A 119 -15.58 5.64 -34.46
CA ASN A 119 -15.22 6.13 -33.12
C ASN A 119 -15.29 5.03 -32.05
N THR A 120 -16.28 4.13 -32.15
CA THR A 120 -16.41 2.97 -31.27
C THR A 120 -15.23 2.01 -31.45
N ILE A 121 -14.77 1.81 -32.69
CA ILE A 121 -13.56 1.01 -33.00
C ILE A 121 -12.31 1.64 -32.42
N ILE A 122 -12.15 2.97 -32.54
CA ILE A 122 -11.00 3.72 -31.96
C ILE A 122 -10.94 3.55 -30.43
N ASN A 123 -12.09 3.54 -29.76
CA ASN A 123 -12.14 3.32 -28.31
C ASN A 123 -11.94 1.84 -27.91
N ASN A 124 -12.04 0.90 -28.87
CA ASN A 124 -11.99 -0.54 -28.64
C ASN A 124 -11.06 -1.24 -29.64
N ILE A 125 -9.82 -0.76 -29.77
CA ILE A 125 -8.88 -1.22 -30.79
C ILE A 125 -8.51 -2.70 -30.66
N TRP A 126 -8.66 -3.26 -29.47
CA TRP A 126 -8.55 -4.71 -29.23
C TRP A 126 -9.49 -5.54 -30.12
N LEU A 127 -10.58 -4.98 -30.65
CA LEU A 127 -11.43 -5.67 -31.64
C LEU A 127 -10.66 -6.08 -32.89
N LEU A 128 -9.67 -5.27 -33.32
CA LEU A 128 -8.85 -5.55 -34.49
C LEU A 128 -7.84 -6.68 -34.27
N THR A 129 -7.66 -7.16 -33.03
CA THR A 129 -6.68 -8.22 -32.70
C THR A 129 -7.27 -9.64 -32.76
N HIS A 130 -8.55 -9.81 -33.11
CA HIS A 130 -9.19 -11.12 -33.23
C HIS A 130 -8.59 -11.97 -34.38
N GLU A 131 -8.54 -13.28 -34.16
CA GLU A 131 -8.06 -14.27 -35.14
C GLU A 131 -9.19 -14.78 -36.01
N ASN A 132 -8.89 -14.99 -37.30
CA ASN A 132 -9.77 -15.66 -38.25
C ASN A 132 -11.17 -15.02 -38.30
N ASP A 133 -12.17 -15.79 -38.70
CA ASP A 133 -13.58 -15.37 -38.76
C ASP A 133 -14.27 -15.32 -37.39
N LYS A 134 -13.52 -15.50 -36.27
CA LYS A 134 -14.09 -15.49 -34.90
C LYS A 134 -14.82 -14.19 -34.56
N LEU A 135 -14.34 -13.05 -35.07
CA LEU A 135 -15.03 -11.78 -34.86
C LEU A 135 -16.37 -11.77 -35.59
N THR A 136 -16.42 -12.31 -36.80
CA THR A 136 -17.64 -12.44 -37.60
C THR A 136 -18.68 -13.32 -36.89
N ASP A 137 -18.27 -14.45 -36.33
CA ASP A 137 -19.15 -15.34 -35.56
C ASP A 137 -19.75 -14.65 -34.33
N LYS A 138 -18.95 -13.84 -33.62
CA LYS A 138 -19.41 -13.04 -32.49
C LYS A 138 -20.40 -11.95 -32.91
N LEU A 139 -20.10 -11.24 -34.01
CA LEU A 139 -20.99 -10.20 -34.54
C LEU A 139 -22.32 -10.79 -35.00
N ASN A 140 -22.31 -11.95 -35.66
CA ASN A 140 -23.51 -12.68 -36.03
C ASN A 140 -24.32 -13.11 -34.80
N CYS A 141 -23.64 -13.52 -33.73
CA CYS A 141 -24.29 -13.93 -32.48
C CYS A 141 -25.08 -12.78 -31.83
N ILE A 142 -24.50 -11.57 -31.74
CA ILE A 142 -25.19 -10.43 -31.10
C ILE A 142 -26.26 -9.80 -31.99
N LYS A 143 -26.16 -9.94 -33.31
CA LYS A 143 -27.11 -9.38 -34.27
C LYS A 143 -28.55 -9.82 -34.03
N VAL A 144 -28.73 -11.02 -33.48
CA VAL A 144 -30.05 -11.60 -33.15
C VAL A 144 -30.83 -10.75 -32.13
N LEU A 145 -30.15 -9.95 -31.31
CA LEU A 145 -30.78 -9.13 -30.28
C LEU A 145 -31.49 -7.88 -30.83
N ASN A 146 -31.22 -7.49 -32.08
CA ASN A 146 -31.76 -6.27 -32.70
C ASN A 146 -31.50 -4.97 -31.88
N ILE A 147 -30.38 -4.93 -31.16
CA ILE A 147 -29.88 -3.75 -30.44
C ILE A 147 -28.75 -3.13 -31.29
N ASP A 148 -28.54 -1.81 -31.16
CA ASP A 148 -27.37 -1.14 -31.73
C ASP A 148 -26.06 -1.86 -31.32
N ASN A 149 -25.36 -2.43 -32.28
CA ASN A 149 -24.13 -3.19 -32.09
C ASN A 149 -23.02 -2.35 -31.42
N ASN A 150 -23.04 -1.02 -31.56
CA ASN A 150 -22.11 -0.13 -30.86
C ASN A 150 -22.22 -0.25 -29.34
N GLN A 151 -23.43 -0.52 -28.83
CA GLN A 151 -23.68 -0.67 -27.41
C GLN A 151 -23.30 -2.05 -26.88
N LEU A 152 -23.27 -3.07 -27.76
CA LEU A 152 -22.95 -4.46 -27.40
C LEU A 152 -21.45 -4.80 -27.47
N VAL A 153 -20.61 -3.87 -27.95
CA VAL A 153 -19.15 -4.05 -28.05
C VAL A 153 -18.49 -4.64 -26.79
N PRO A 154 -18.85 -4.26 -25.55
CA PRO A 154 -18.25 -4.86 -24.36
C PRO A 154 -18.40 -6.39 -24.30
N TRP A 155 -19.47 -6.96 -24.83
CA TRP A 155 -19.69 -8.41 -24.86
C TRP A 155 -18.78 -9.14 -25.86
N LEU A 156 -18.23 -8.44 -26.86
CA LEU A 156 -17.32 -9.06 -27.83
C LEU A 156 -16.01 -9.55 -27.20
N CYS A 157 -15.72 -9.19 -25.93
CA CYS A 157 -14.58 -9.74 -25.20
C CYS A 157 -14.82 -11.15 -24.65
N LEU A 158 -16.07 -11.60 -24.58
CA LEU A 158 -16.45 -12.93 -24.09
C LEU A 158 -16.01 -14.02 -25.07
N THR A 159 -15.94 -15.27 -24.60
CA THR A 159 -15.83 -16.43 -25.50
C THR A 159 -17.10 -16.60 -26.32
N GLN A 160 -17.03 -17.36 -27.43
CA GLN A 160 -18.21 -17.60 -28.26
C GLN A 160 -19.34 -18.26 -27.47
N ASP A 161 -19.01 -19.25 -26.62
CA ASP A 161 -19.99 -19.96 -25.80
C ASP A 161 -20.62 -19.06 -24.74
N GLU A 162 -19.82 -18.22 -24.07
CA GLU A 162 -20.33 -17.24 -23.10
C GLU A 162 -21.26 -16.22 -23.77
N LEU A 163 -20.87 -15.73 -24.95
CA LEU A 163 -21.67 -14.78 -25.72
C LEU A 163 -23.01 -15.38 -26.14
N ALA A 164 -23.01 -16.62 -26.64
CA ALA A 164 -24.23 -17.33 -27.01
C ALA A 164 -25.17 -17.50 -25.81
N ASN A 165 -24.63 -17.87 -24.65
CA ASN A 165 -25.40 -17.95 -23.41
C ASN A 165 -25.97 -16.58 -22.99
N TYR A 166 -25.19 -15.49 -23.14
CA TYR A 166 -25.64 -14.15 -22.80
C TYR A 166 -26.79 -13.69 -23.71
N VAL A 167 -26.71 -13.98 -25.01
CA VAL A 167 -27.79 -13.72 -25.97
C VAL A 167 -29.04 -14.51 -25.59
N LEU A 168 -28.92 -15.80 -25.30
CA LEU A 168 -30.02 -16.64 -24.84
C LEU A 168 -30.70 -16.07 -23.60
N TYR A 169 -29.94 -15.80 -22.53
CA TYR A 169 -30.48 -15.22 -21.30
C TYR A 169 -31.12 -13.84 -21.48
N THR A 170 -30.76 -13.11 -22.55
CA THR A 170 -31.35 -11.79 -22.85
C THR A 170 -32.73 -11.91 -23.49
N GLN A 171 -32.99 -13.03 -24.14
CA GLN A 171 -34.27 -13.35 -24.79
C GLN A 171 -35.21 -14.13 -23.86
N GLU A 172 -34.67 -14.86 -22.88
CA GLU A 172 -35.44 -15.55 -21.85
C GLU A 172 -36.13 -14.60 -20.86
N ASP A 173 -37.22 -15.06 -20.22
CA ASP A 173 -37.95 -14.35 -19.14
C ASP A 173 -38.64 -13.03 -19.57
N MET A 174 -38.85 -12.80 -20.88
CA MET A 174 -39.39 -11.54 -21.42
C MET A 174 -40.83 -11.62 -21.96
N GLU A 175 -41.54 -12.74 -21.84
CA GLU A 175 -42.91 -12.91 -22.40
C GLU A 175 -43.91 -11.84 -21.91
N SER A 176 -43.69 -11.29 -20.72
CA SER A 176 -44.54 -10.26 -20.10
C SER A 176 -44.08 -8.81 -20.36
N TYR A 177 -43.01 -8.58 -21.12
CA TYR A 177 -42.38 -7.28 -21.28
C TYR A 177 -42.22 -6.90 -22.76
N THR A 178 -42.40 -5.62 -23.09
CA THR A 178 -42.23 -5.08 -24.45
C THR A 178 -40.77 -4.93 -24.90
N TYR A 179 -39.83 -5.15 -23.99
CA TYR A 179 -38.41 -4.91 -24.16
C TYR A 179 -37.64 -6.21 -24.01
N ASN A 180 -36.43 -6.31 -24.56
CA ASN A 180 -35.53 -7.39 -24.16
C ASN A 180 -34.93 -7.13 -22.77
N ARG A 181 -34.29 -8.14 -22.18
CA ARG A 181 -33.77 -8.07 -20.81
C ARG A 181 -32.81 -6.91 -20.58
N LEU A 182 -31.92 -6.65 -21.55
CA LEU A 182 -30.93 -5.58 -21.45
C LEU A 182 -31.60 -4.21 -21.45
N GLU A 183 -32.52 -3.98 -22.36
CA GLU A 183 -33.29 -2.73 -22.45
C GLU A 183 -34.08 -2.48 -21.17
N TYR A 184 -34.75 -3.51 -20.64
CA TYR A 184 -35.48 -3.43 -19.38
C TYR A 184 -34.57 -3.02 -18.23
N LEU A 185 -33.44 -3.70 -18.05
CA LEU A 185 -32.49 -3.42 -16.96
C LEU A 185 -31.81 -2.06 -17.14
N SER A 186 -31.54 -1.66 -18.39
CA SER A 186 -30.99 -0.35 -18.76
C SER A 186 -31.93 0.77 -18.32
N HIS A 187 -33.24 0.61 -18.57
CA HIS A 187 -34.27 1.53 -18.14
C HIS A 187 -34.41 1.53 -16.61
N LYS A 188 -34.52 0.35 -15.97
CA LYS A 188 -34.68 0.20 -14.52
C LYS A 188 -33.56 0.87 -13.72
N PHE A 189 -32.31 0.68 -14.15
CA PHE A 189 -31.14 1.23 -13.46
C PHE A 189 -30.68 2.58 -14.01
N GLU A 190 -31.42 3.16 -14.97
CA GLU A 190 -31.11 4.47 -15.58
C GLU A 190 -29.66 4.57 -16.08
N CYS A 191 -29.21 3.54 -16.80
CA CYS A 191 -27.89 3.53 -17.44
C CYS A 191 -27.99 3.19 -18.92
N SER A 192 -26.93 3.41 -19.69
CA SER A 192 -26.88 2.96 -21.09
C SER A 192 -26.74 1.44 -21.17
N ILE A 193 -27.21 0.84 -22.27
CA ILE A 193 -27.03 -0.60 -22.54
C ILE A 193 -25.53 -0.94 -22.59
N GLN A 194 -24.70 -0.06 -23.17
CA GLN A 194 -23.25 -0.23 -23.17
C GLN A 194 -22.69 -0.36 -21.76
N ARG A 195 -23.10 0.54 -20.85
CA ARG A 195 -22.65 0.48 -19.45
C ARG A 195 -23.12 -0.80 -18.76
N LEU A 196 -24.34 -1.26 -19.05
CA LEU A 196 -24.86 -2.51 -18.54
C LEU A 196 -24.08 -3.72 -19.09
N CYS A 197 -23.70 -3.69 -20.36
CA CYS A 197 -22.86 -4.71 -20.99
C CYS A 197 -21.48 -4.79 -20.33
N GLU A 198 -20.84 -3.65 -20.04
CA GLU A 198 -19.58 -3.60 -19.27
C GLU A 198 -19.72 -4.21 -17.87
N ILE A 199 -20.84 -3.98 -17.19
CA ILE A 199 -21.10 -4.51 -15.85
C ILE A 199 -21.35 -6.03 -15.89
N THR A 200 -22.05 -6.52 -16.91
CA THR A 200 -22.43 -7.95 -17.02
C THR A 200 -21.27 -8.85 -17.42
N VAL A 201 -20.23 -8.34 -18.11
CA VAL A 201 -19.02 -9.11 -18.43
C VAL A 201 -18.39 -9.76 -17.18
N PRO A 202 -18.01 -9.02 -16.11
CA PRO A 202 -17.51 -9.64 -14.89
C PRO A 202 -18.61 -10.21 -13.97
N ASN A 203 -19.90 -9.93 -14.24
CA ASN A 203 -21.02 -10.27 -13.36
C ASN A 203 -22.11 -11.06 -14.10
N SER A 204 -21.76 -12.20 -14.69
CA SER A 204 -22.66 -13.06 -15.47
C SER A 204 -23.94 -13.48 -14.74
N PHE A 205 -23.89 -13.54 -13.40
CA PHE A 205 -25.04 -13.87 -12.57
C PHE A 205 -26.21 -12.91 -12.79
N LEU A 206 -25.96 -11.66 -13.18
CA LEU A 206 -27.02 -10.66 -13.37
C LEU A 206 -27.97 -11.05 -14.51
N LEU A 207 -27.48 -11.74 -15.54
CA LEU A 207 -28.33 -12.24 -16.64
C LEU A 207 -29.09 -13.51 -16.26
N LYS A 208 -28.58 -14.28 -15.29
CA LYS A 208 -29.16 -15.58 -14.89
C LYS A 208 -30.26 -15.48 -13.83
N ILE A 209 -30.31 -14.40 -13.07
CA ILE A 209 -31.34 -14.21 -12.03
C ILE A 209 -32.65 -13.78 -12.70
N PRO A 210 -33.82 -14.30 -12.34
CA PRO A 210 -35.09 -13.82 -12.91
C PRO A 210 -35.32 -12.32 -12.73
N ILE A 211 -35.88 -11.63 -13.73
CA ILE A 211 -36.13 -10.17 -13.67
C ILE A 211 -36.97 -9.80 -12.44
N SER A 212 -38.01 -10.58 -12.16
CA SER A 212 -38.88 -10.37 -10.98
C SER A 212 -38.10 -10.40 -9.65
N SER A 213 -37.05 -11.21 -9.55
CA SER A 213 -36.18 -11.25 -8.36
C SER A 213 -35.27 -10.02 -8.30
N ILE A 214 -34.77 -9.54 -9.44
CA ILE A 214 -34.01 -8.28 -9.51
C ILE A 214 -34.90 -7.12 -9.05
N ASP A 215 -36.14 -7.07 -9.52
CA ASP A 215 -37.11 -6.04 -9.14
C ASP A 215 -37.37 -6.02 -7.64
N LYS A 216 -37.70 -7.17 -7.05
CA LYS A 216 -37.94 -7.28 -5.60
C LYS A 216 -36.73 -6.78 -4.80
N LYS A 217 -35.52 -7.21 -5.18
CA LYS A 217 -34.28 -6.78 -4.52
C LYS A 217 -34.01 -5.29 -4.71
N ALA A 218 -34.17 -4.76 -5.91
CA ALA A 218 -33.98 -3.34 -6.20
C ALA A 218 -34.98 -2.47 -5.42
N ASN A 219 -36.25 -2.88 -5.36
CA ASN A 219 -37.29 -2.19 -4.60
C ASN A 219 -36.96 -2.14 -3.11
N ILE A 220 -36.47 -3.25 -2.52
CA ILE A 220 -35.95 -3.23 -1.14
C ILE A 220 -34.83 -2.20 -1.01
N LEU A 221 -33.85 -2.17 -1.92
CA LEU A 221 -32.75 -1.20 -1.85
C LEU A 221 -33.24 0.26 -1.93
N TYR A 222 -34.28 0.53 -2.73
CA TYR A 222 -34.91 1.85 -2.82
C TYR A 222 -35.65 2.26 -1.55
N GLU A 223 -36.35 1.33 -0.88
CA GLU A 223 -36.98 1.57 0.44
C GLU A 223 -35.98 2.15 1.46
N TYR A 224 -34.70 1.76 1.36
CA TYR A 224 -33.61 2.24 2.22
C TYR A 224 -32.73 3.33 1.60
N ASN A 225 -33.26 4.06 0.61
CA ASN A 225 -32.61 5.21 -0.03
C ASN A 225 -31.26 4.89 -0.71
N ILE A 226 -31.05 3.66 -1.18
CA ILE A 226 -29.89 3.30 -1.99
C ILE A 226 -30.19 3.65 -3.45
N LYS A 227 -29.36 4.50 -4.06
CA LYS A 227 -29.57 4.99 -5.42
C LYS A 227 -29.07 3.99 -6.47
N ASN A 228 -29.64 4.03 -7.68
CA ASN A 228 -29.18 3.25 -8.84
C ASN A 228 -27.65 3.35 -9.06
N LYS A 229 -27.08 4.56 -8.96
CA LYS A 229 -25.63 4.78 -9.07
C LYS A 229 -24.81 4.01 -8.05
N ASP A 230 -25.33 3.77 -6.85
CA ASP A 230 -24.66 3.00 -5.80
C ASP A 230 -24.82 1.50 -6.03
N ILE A 231 -25.98 1.06 -6.54
CA ILE A 231 -26.26 -0.34 -6.93
C ILE A 231 -25.35 -0.75 -8.10
N LEU A 232 -25.29 0.04 -9.17
CA LEU A 232 -24.45 -0.24 -10.35
C LEU A 232 -22.95 -0.26 -10.03
N LYS A 233 -22.51 0.46 -9.00
CA LYS A 233 -21.13 0.39 -8.50
C LYS A 233 -20.82 -0.89 -7.72
N ASP A 234 -21.82 -1.50 -7.09
CA ASP A 234 -21.67 -2.72 -6.29
C ASP A 234 -22.81 -3.71 -6.59
N ILE A 235 -22.87 -4.17 -7.85
CA ILE A 235 -23.97 -5.01 -8.36
C ILE A 235 -24.10 -6.35 -7.62
N TRP A 236 -23.03 -6.78 -6.95
CA TRP A 236 -23.01 -7.98 -6.10
C TRP A 236 -24.04 -7.96 -4.98
N VAL A 237 -24.54 -6.78 -4.60
CA VAL A 237 -25.68 -6.64 -3.69
C VAL A 237 -26.90 -7.45 -4.16
N LEU A 238 -27.14 -7.56 -5.47
CA LEU A 238 -28.29 -8.27 -6.05
C LEU A 238 -28.12 -9.80 -6.05
N ARG A 239 -26.93 -10.30 -5.72
CA ARG A 239 -26.67 -11.74 -5.58
C ARG A 239 -27.29 -12.32 -4.30
N TYR A 240 -27.48 -11.49 -3.28
CA TYR A 240 -28.04 -11.91 -2.00
C TYR A 240 -29.56 -12.10 -2.08
N SER A 241 -30.11 -12.89 -1.17
CA SER A 241 -31.56 -13.09 -1.05
C SER A 241 -32.26 -11.83 -0.53
N GLU A 242 -33.54 -11.69 -0.85
CA GLU A 242 -34.38 -10.57 -0.40
C GLU A 242 -34.36 -10.43 1.14
N ASN A 243 -34.49 -11.56 1.86
CA ASN A 243 -34.42 -11.60 3.33
C ASN A 243 -33.06 -11.12 3.87
N HIS A 244 -31.96 -11.51 3.23
CA HIS A 244 -30.63 -11.06 3.64
C HIS A 244 -30.48 -9.56 3.45
N ILE A 245 -30.87 -9.03 2.28
CA ILE A 245 -30.82 -7.59 2.00
C ILE A 245 -31.66 -6.83 3.03
N ARG A 246 -32.92 -7.24 3.24
CA ARG A 246 -33.84 -6.60 4.18
C ARG A 246 -33.30 -6.63 5.61
N HIS A 247 -32.84 -7.79 6.09
CA HIS A 247 -32.26 -7.91 7.43
C HIS A 247 -31.07 -6.96 7.64
N ARG A 248 -30.16 -6.89 6.65
CA ARG A 248 -29.01 -5.98 6.71
C ARG A 248 -29.41 -4.52 6.70
N CYS A 249 -30.48 -4.20 5.98
CA CYS A 249 -31.01 -2.86 5.91
C CYS A 249 -31.68 -2.41 7.22
N GLU A 250 -32.48 -3.27 7.86
CA GLU A 250 -33.10 -2.98 9.15
C GLU A 250 -32.06 -2.71 10.24
N LEU A 251 -30.98 -3.50 10.30
CA LEU A 251 -29.89 -3.28 11.27
C LEU A 251 -29.29 -1.86 11.22
N TYR A 252 -29.32 -1.21 10.06
CA TYR A 252 -28.82 0.16 9.89
C TYR A 252 -29.88 1.22 10.17
N LYS A 253 -31.15 0.92 9.92
CA LYS A 253 -32.27 1.86 10.09
C LYS A 253 -32.33 2.40 11.52
N ASP A 254 -32.09 1.51 12.49
CA ASP A 254 -32.07 1.83 13.93
C ASP A 254 -30.94 2.78 14.36
N THR A 255 -30.05 3.18 13.44
CA THR A 255 -28.90 4.04 13.75
C THR A 255 -29.10 5.53 13.42
N GLY A 256 -30.23 5.90 12.80
CA GLY A 256 -30.79 7.26 12.66
C GLY A 256 -29.99 8.32 11.87
N ARG A 257 -28.68 8.17 11.66
CA ARG A 257 -27.84 9.06 10.81
C ARG A 257 -26.87 8.33 9.88
N LEU A 258 -26.76 7.00 9.96
CA LEU A 258 -25.88 6.26 9.07
C LEU A 258 -26.56 6.08 7.72
N LYS A 259 -26.06 6.76 6.69
CA LYS A 259 -26.51 6.48 5.33
C LYS A 259 -26.16 5.04 4.98
N MET A 260 -27.16 4.27 4.55
CA MET A 260 -26.98 2.92 4.05
C MET A 260 -26.01 2.91 2.86
N LYS A 261 -25.10 1.94 2.83
CA LYS A 261 -24.15 1.72 1.73
C LYS A 261 -24.20 0.26 1.29
N THR A 262 -24.02 0.00 0.01
CA THR A 262 -24.09 -1.35 -0.59
C THR A 262 -23.11 -2.34 0.02
N TRP A 263 -21.89 -1.90 0.39
CA TRP A 263 -20.91 -2.76 1.06
C TRP A 263 -21.42 -3.34 2.39
N ALA A 264 -22.32 -2.62 3.07
CA ALA A 264 -22.87 -3.06 4.35
C ALA A 264 -23.75 -4.31 4.20
N ILE A 265 -24.39 -4.47 3.05
CA ILE A 265 -25.21 -5.63 2.75
C ILE A 265 -24.32 -6.87 2.54
N ARG A 266 -23.11 -6.69 1.99
CA ARG A 266 -22.21 -7.79 1.64
C ARG A 266 -21.30 -8.24 2.77
N CYS A 267 -21.04 -7.37 3.76
CA CYS A 267 -20.03 -7.63 4.78
C CYS A 267 -20.54 -8.57 5.90
N SER A 268 -19.62 -9.08 6.71
CA SER A 268 -19.98 -9.87 7.89
C SER A 268 -20.69 -9.02 8.94
N LEU A 269 -21.49 -9.65 9.81
CA LEU A 269 -22.24 -8.94 10.86
C LEU A 269 -21.32 -8.15 11.78
N HIS A 270 -20.13 -8.68 12.11
CA HIS A 270 -19.15 -7.97 12.94
C HIS A 270 -18.74 -6.61 12.36
N VAL A 271 -18.55 -6.52 11.03
CA VAL A 271 -18.19 -5.26 10.36
C VAL A 271 -19.31 -4.24 10.48
N ILE A 272 -20.57 -4.69 10.33
CA ILE A 272 -21.75 -3.84 10.58
C ILE A 272 -21.79 -3.38 12.03
N SER A 273 -21.72 -4.31 12.99
CA SER A 273 -21.76 -3.98 14.41
C SER A 273 -20.72 -2.93 14.78
N ARG A 274 -19.50 -3.06 14.26
CA ARG A 274 -18.43 -2.08 14.46
C ARG A 274 -18.77 -0.71 13.86
N ALA A 275 -19.34 -0.66 12.65
CA ALA A 275 -19.76 0.59 12.03
C ALA A 275 -20.90 1.27 12.81
N ILE A 276 -21.87 0.49 13.29
CA ILE A 276 -22.98 0.96 14.12
C ILE A 276 -22.45 1.51 15.45
N GLN A 277 -21.60 0.77 16.15
CA GLN A 277 -20.98 1.20 17.41
C GLN A 277 -20.21 2.51 17.23
N LYS A 278 -19.41 2.59 16.16
CA LYS A 278 -18.66 3.80 15.82
C LYS A 278 -19.59 5.01 15.64
N ASN A 279 -20.65 4.86 14.85
CA ASN A 279 -21.63 5.93 14.66
C ASN A 279 -22.32 6.31 15.98
N LYS A 280 -22.69 5.35 16.83
CA LYS A 280 -23.29 5.62 18.14
C LYS A 280 -22.37 6.51 19.00
N VAL A 281 -21.07 6.20 19.06
CA VAL A 281 -20.09 6.99 19.81
C VAL A 281 -19.90 8.39 19.20
N GLU A 282 -19.83 8.50 17.87
CA GLU A 282 -19.72 9.80 17.21
C GLU A 282 -20.94 10.67 17.49
N ARG A 283 -22.14 10.10 17.45
CA ARG A 283 -23.39 10.80 17.77
C ARG A 283 -23.47 11.24 19.22
N SER A 284 -23.06 10.40 20.17
CA SER A 284 -23.05 10.79 21.58
C SER A 284 -22.07 11.92 21.85
N LEU A 285 -20.90 11.91 21.18
CA LEU A 285 -19.89 12.96 21.34
C LEU A 285 -20.33 14.29 20.70
N LEU A 286 -21.06 14.24 19.58
CA LEU A 286 -21.56 15.43 18.87
C LEU A 286 -22.97 15.86 19.26
N GLN A 287 -23.60 15.25 20.28
CA GLN A 287 -25.01 15.52 20.60
C GLN A 287 -25.28 16.99 20.92
N HIS A 288 -24.31 17.67 21.53
CA HIS A 288 -24.41 19.07 21.96
C HIS A 288 -23.56 20.03 21.11
N TYR A 289 -22.99 19.55 20.00
CA TYR A 289 -22.05 20.33 19.19
C TYR A 289 -22.50 20.33 17.72
N GLY A 290 -22.43 21.48 17.07
CA GLY A 290 -22.82 21.61 15.66
C GLY A 290 -21.83 20.90 14.74
N ASN A 291 -20.54 21.02 15.06
CA ASN A 291 -19.46 20.44 14.26
C ASN A 291 -18.26 19.99 15.12
N ILE A 292 -17.23 19.41 14.47
CA ILE A 292 -16.01 18.91 15.13
C ILE A 292 -15.15 20.05 15.71
N SER A 293 -15.17 21.24 15.08
CA SER A 293 -14.48 22.43 15.60
C SER A 293 -15.07 22.85 16.95
N ASP A 294 -16.40 22.99 17.03
CA ASP A 294 -17.10 23.34 18.27
C ASP A 294 -16.77 22.32 19.38
N TYR A 295 -16.75 21.04 19.02
CA TYR A 295 -16.36 19.98 19.95
C TYR A 295 -14.92 20.14 20.44
N LEU A 296 -13.96 20.36 19.54
CA LEU A 296 -12.54 20.50 19.89
C LEU A 296 -12.27 21.73 20.74
N GLN A 297 -12.90 22.86 20.42
CA GLN A 297 -12.80 24.11 21.17
C GLN A 297 -13.21 23.88 22.64
N ASN A 298 -14.38 23.29 22.85
CA ASN A 298 -14.90 22.97 24.17
C ASN A 298 -14.05 21.90 24.88
N LYS A 299 -13.60 20.87 24.15
CA LYS A 299 -12.83 19.76 24.71
C LYS A 299 -11.45 20.19 25.18
N LEU A 300 -10.80 21.08 24.43
CA LEU A 300 -9.49 21.61 24.75
C LEU A 300 -9.55 22.85 25.66
N LYS A 301 -10.73 23.46 25.84
CA LYS A 301 -10.93 24.70 26.60
C LYS A 301 -10.05 25.84 26.06
N VAL A 302 -10.07 26.02 24.75
CA VAL A 302 -9.29 27.05 24.05
C VAL A 302 -10.23 28.06 23.42
N ASP A 303 -9.73 29.27 23.17
CA ASP A 303 -10.48 30.29 22.43
C ASP A 303 -10.65 29.89 20.94
N ASP A 304 -11.58 30.58 20.28
CA ASP A 304 -11.88 30.31 18.87
C ASP A 304 -10.71 30.72 17.95
N GLU A 305 -10.05 31.84 18.26
CA GLU A 305 -8.94 32.38 17.47
C GLU A 305 -7.73 31.42 17.42
N MET A 306 -7.33 30.87 18.57
CA MET A 306 -6.22 29.92 18.67
C MET A 306 -6.54 28.64 17.92
N LEU A 307 -7.74 28.07 18.09
CA LEU A 307 -8.12 26.86 17.36
C LEU A 307 -8.20 27.10 15.85
N ASN A 308 -8.78 28.23 15.43
CA ASN A 308 -8.86 28.61 14.02
C ASN A 308 -7.48 28.77 13.39
N SER A 309 -6.51 29.35 14.12
CA SER A 309 -5.12 29.45 13.64
C SER A 309 -4.48 28.07 13.37
N VAL A 310 -4.82 27.05 14.17
CA VAL A 310 -4.34 25.67 13.99
C VAL A 310 -5.07 24.98 12.86
N ILE A 311 -6.39 25.16 12.74
CA ILE A 311 -7.20 24.59 11.65
C ILE A 311 -6.76 25.15 10.29
N GLN A 312 -6.41 26.44 10.20
CA GLN A 312 -5.87 27.03 8.98
C GLN A 312 -4.54 26.39 8.57
N LYS A 313 -3.65 26.11 9.53
CA LYS A 313 -2.38 25.41 9.27
C LYS A 313 -2.60 23.95 8.91
N VAL A 314 -3.55 23.27 9.56
CA VAL A 314 -3.78 21.83 9.43
C VAL A 314 -5.29 21.50 9.39
N PRO A 315 -5.95 21.71 8.24
CA PRO A 315 -7.41 21.55 8.12
C PRO A 315 -7.85 20.08 8.21
N ASN A 316 -6.93 19.16 7.97
CA ASN A 316 -7.21 17.72 8.00
C ASN A 316 -7.56 17.18 9.40
N ILE A 317 -7.31 17.95 10.48
CA ILE A 317 -7.72 17.58 11.84
C ILE A 317 -9.24 17.36 11.92
N LEU A 318 -10.01 18.18 11.21
CA LEU A 318 -11.48 18.08 11.16
C LEU A 318 -11.99 16.82 10.46
N ARG A 319 -11.13 16.13 9.69
CA ARG A 319 -11.47 14.85 9.05
C ARG A 319 -11.11 13.66 9.93
N VAL A 320 -10.35 13.87 11.01
CA VAL A 320 -9.98 12.80 11.94
C VAL A 320 -11.22 12.35 12.70
N ASN A 321 -11.30 11.06 12.96
CA ASN A 321 -12.40 10.48 13.69
C ASN A 321 -12.56 11.10 15.09
N ILE A 322 -13.74 11.63 15.41
CA ILE A 322 -13.98 12.30 16.70
C ILE A 322 -13.80 11.38 17.91
N ALA A 323 -14.18 10.10 17.82
CA ALA A 323 -13.95 9.16 18.91
C ALA A 323 -12.45 8.95 19.17
N LYS A 324 -11.66 8.87 18.10
CA LYS A 324 -10.19 8.83 18.19
C LYS A 324 -9.65 10.11 18.83
N LEU A 325 -10.11 11.29 18.39
CA LEU A 325 -9.70 12.58 18.95
C LEU A 325 -10.01 12.66 20.45
N ASN A 326 -11.24 12.32 20.84
CA ASN A 326 -11.68 12.30 22.25
C ASN A 326 -10.77 11.40 23.09
N GLN A 327 -10.57 10.16 22.65
CA GLN A 327 -9.76 9.19 23.39
C GLN A 327 -8.31 9.67 23.50
N LEU A 328 -7.72 10.17 22.41
CA LEU A 328 -6.35 10.68 22.40
C LEU A 328 -6.20 11.88 23.36
N ILE A 329 -7.09 12.88 23.27
CA ILE A 329 -7.04 14.06 24.15
C ILE A 329 -7.17 13.66 25.62
N ASN A 330 -8.10 12.75 25.94
CA ASN A 330 -8.25 12.23 27.31
C ASN A 330 -6.96 11.59 27.83
N ILE A 331 -6.30 10.76 27.02
CA ILE A 331 -5.03 10.12 27.39
C ILE A 331 -3.95 11.18 27.63
N LEU A 332 -3.86 12.20 26.78
CA LEU A 332 -2.84 13.24 26.93
C LEU A 332 -3.08 14.08 28.20
N HIS A 333 -4.32 14.54 28.44
CA HIS A 333 -4.69 15.28 29.65
C HIS A 333 -4.47 14.45 30.94
N GLN A 334 -4.84 13.16 30.93
CA GLN A 334 -4.59 12.24 32.06
C GLN A 334 -3.10 12.06 32.39
N ASN A 335 -2.21 12.40 31.46
CA ASN A 335 -0.76 12.34 31.63
C ASN A 335 -0.12 13.71 31.82
N GLY A 336 -0.92 14.74 32.15
CA GLY A 336 -0.44 16.08 32.49
C GLY A 336 -0.06 16.95 31.30
N ILE A 337 -0.33 16.51 30.07
CA ILE A 337 -0.06 17.30 28.86
C ILE A 337 -1.19 18.32 28.69
N THR A 338 -0.86 19.60 28.50
CA THR A 338 -1.87 20.68 28.45
C THR A 338 -2.44 20.86 27.04
N SER A 339 -3.60 21.52 26.94
CA SER A 339 -4.23 21.79 25.63
C SER A 339 -3.37 22.67 24.72
N ASP A 340 -2.69 23.69 25.25
CA ASP A 340 -1.75 24.52 24.50
C ASP A 340 -0.58 23.70 23.95
N GLU A 341 -0.02 22.78 24.76
CA GLU A 341 1.03 21.87 24.29
C GLU A 341 0.55 20.96 23.16
N ILE A 342 -0.68 20.43 23.25
CA ILE A 342 -1.31 19.59 22.21
C ILE A 342 -1.44 20.36 20.91
N LEU A 343 -1.93 21.61 20.97
CA LEU A 343 -2.13 22.44 19.79
C LEU A 343 -0.81 22.91 19.14
N ARG A 344 0.25 23.10 19.93
CA ARG A 344 1.61 23.38 19.40
C ARG A 344 2.25 22.17 18.69
N HIS A 345 1.74 20.96 18.94
CA HIS A 345 2.22 19.72 18.35
C HIS A 345 1.09 19.02 17.59
N GLU A 346 0.45 19.72 16.67
CA GLU A 346 -0.77 19.30 15.99
C GLU A 346 -0.63 17.97 15.21
N ARG A 347 0.60 17.55 14.91
CA ARG A 347 0.89 16.22 14.33
C ARG A 347 0.42 15.07 15.22
N ILE A 348 0.30 15.27 16.54
CA ILE A 348 -0.13 14.23 17.49
C ILE A 348 -1.48 13.61 17.12
N PHE A 349 -2.41 14.39 16.55
CA PHE A 349 -3.75 13.92 16.18
C PHE A 349 -3.74 12.79 15.13
N TYR A 350 -2.66 12.67 14.36
CA TYR A 350 -2.51 11.65 13.33
C TYR A 350 -1.94 10.33 13.87
N PHE A 351 -1.30 10.34 15.04
CA PHE A 351 -0.70 9.13 15.60
C PHE A 351 -1.74 8.09 16.02
N ASN A 352 -1.31 6.83 16.05
CA ASN A 352 -2.12 5.73 16.56
C ASN A 352 -2.20 5.83 18.09
N ILE A 353 -3.41 5.75 18.65
CA ILE A 353 -3.66 5.83 20.09
C ILE A 353 -2.86 4.76 20.85
N ASN A 354 -2.83 3.52 20.35
CA ASN A 354 -2.13 2.42 21.00
C ASN A 354 -0.63 2.70 21.09
N THR A 355 -0.04 3.28 20.04
CA THR A 355 1.36 3.68 20.05
C THR A 355 1.64 4.74 21.11
N ILE A 356 0.78 5.76 21.21
CA ILE A 356 0.93 6.82 22.22
C ILE A 356 0.77 6.26 23.63
N GLN A 357 -0.24 5.41 23.87
CA GLN A 357 -0.44 4.74 25.16
C GLN A 357 0.76 3.88 25.57
N ASN A 358 1.26 3.05 24.64
CA ASN A 358 2.42 2.20 24.88
C ASN A 358 3.66 3.04 25.21
N ARG A 359 3.91 4.11 24.46
CA ARG A 359 5.05 5.01 24.70
C ARG A 359 4.95 5.74 26.04
N ILE A 360 3.76 6.20 26.42
CA ILE A 360 3.52 6.77 27.75
C ILE A 360 3.81 5.74 28.84
N ALA A 361 3.37 4.49 28.67
CA ALA A 361 3.63 3.42 29.64
C ALA A 361 5.13 3.11 29.77
N ILE A 362 5.86 3.09 28.65
CA ILE A 362 7.33 2.91 28.64
C ILE A 362 8.02 4.08 29.37
N LEU A 363 7.64 5.33 29.07
CA LEU A 363 8.21 6.51 29.73
C LEU A 363 7.96 6.50 31.24
N LYS A 364 6.74 6.16 31.67
CA LYS A 364 6.41 6.03 33.09
C LYS A 364 7.24 4.96 33.79
N LYS A 365 7.43 3.79 33.16
CA LYS A 365 8.30 2.72 33.69
C LYS A 365 9.75 3.18 33.86
N ALA A 366 10.23 4.06 32.99
CA ALA A 366 11.55 4.67 33.07
C ALA A 366 11.61 5.91 34.00
N ASN A 367 10.55 6.21 34.76
CA ASN A 367 10.41 7.43 35.57
C ASN A 367 10.61 8.74 34.77
N LEU A 368 10.19 8.75 33.50
CA LEU A 368 10.25 9.90 32.61
C LEU A 368 8.85 10.51 32.41
N ALA A 369 8.79 11.84 32.44
CA ALA A 369 7.57 12.58 32.15
C ALA A 369 7.22 12.47 30.64
N PRO A 370 5.98 12.12 30.28
CA PRO A 370 5.53 12.11 28.89
C PRO A 370 5.61 13.50 28.25
N LYS A 371 6.37 13.63 27.16
CA LYS A 371 6.48 14.88 26.37
C LYS A 371 6.06 14.62 24.93
N LEU A 372 5.24 15.50 24.37
CA LEU A 372 4.74 15.38 22.99
C LEU A 372 5.86 15.33 21.94
N THR A 373 6.95 16.06 22.18
CA THR A 373 8.14 16.06 21.32
C THR A 373 8.79 14.69 21.19
N ILE A 374 8.66 13.82 22.19
CA ILE A 374 9.20 12.45 22.21
C ILE A 374 8.14 11.45 21.72
N LEU A 375 6.89 11.63 22.16
CA LEU A 375 5.77 10.75 21.79
C LEU A 375 5.52 10.73 20.28
N THR A 376 5.84 11.82 19.57
CA THR A 376 5.65 11.97 18.12
C THR A 376 6.87 11.62 17.28
N GLN A 377 7.96 11.11 17.87
CA GLN A 377 9.17 10.75 17.12
C GLN A 377 9.03 9.44 16.34
N ALA A 378 9.92 9.22 15.37
CA ALA A 378 10.11 7.91 14.77
C ALA A 378 10.50 6.87 15.83
N GLU A 379 10.13 5.60 15.62
CA GLU A 379 10.36 4.49 16.56
C GLU A 379 11.83 4.37 16.98
N ARG A 380 12.76 4.34 16.01
CA ARG A 380 14.20 4.30 16.28
C ARG A 380 14.69 5.43 17.19
N ILE A 381 14.15 6.63 17.04
CA ILE A 381 14.55 7.80 17.85
C ILE A 381 13.97 7.67 19.26
N PHE A 382 12.73 7.19 19.38
CA PHE A 382 12.10 6.93 20.66
C PHE A 382 12.88 5.86 21.45
N ASP A 383 13.25 4.76 20.80
CA ASP A 383 13.99 3.66 21.44
C ASP A 383 15.38 4.12 21.89
N GLN A 384 16.11 4.84 21.03
CA GLN A 384 17.40 5.44 21.38
C GLN A 384 17.30 6.39 22.59
N TYR A 385 16.20 7.14 22.69
CA TYR A 385 15.97 8.03 23.82
C TYR A 385 15.76 7.25 25.13
N ILE A 386 15.02 6.14 25.09
CA ILE A 386 14.81 5.27 26.25
C ILE A 386 16.11 4.55 26.65
N GLU A 387 16.84 3.98 25.69
CA GLU A 387 18.13 3.32 25.93
C GLU A 387 19.13 4.25 26.60
N ALA A 388 19.33 5.45 26.02
CA ALA A 388 20.26 6.44 26.55
C ALA A 388 19.91 6.88 27.98
N ASN A 389 18.61 6.94 28.32
CA ASN A 389 18.19 7.27 29.68
C ASN A 389 18.37 6.10 30.65
N ASN A 390 18.08 4.87 30.22
CA ASN A 390 18.28 3.67 31.04
C ASN A 390 19.75 3.45 31.38
N GLU A 391 20.66 3.62 30.41
CA GLU A 391 22.10 3.59 30.64
C GLU A 391 22.48 4.64 31.70
N ARG A 392 22.06 5.89 31.52
CA ARG A 392 22.31 6.98 32.46
C ARG A 392 21.80 6.65 33.88
N GLN A 393 20.61 6.05 34.02
CA GLN A 393 20.05 5.69 35.32
C GLN A 393 20.85 4.59 36.03
N LYS A 394 21.26 3.52 35.33
CA LYS A 394 22.10 2.46 35.91
C LYS A 394 23.40 3.04 36.51
N LEU A 395 24.00 3.99 35.81
CA LEU A 395 25.25 4.61 36.25
C LEU A 395 25.07 5.60 37.39
N LEU A 396 23.96 6.34 37.41
CA LEU A 396 23.62 7.17 38.55
C LEU A 396 23.36 6.30 39.80
N GLN A 397 22.88 5.06 39.63
CA GLN A 397 22.78 4.09 40.72
C GLN A 397 24.15 3.57 41.16
N GLU A 398 25.05 3.25 40.23
CA GLU A 398 26.38 2.69 40.53
C GLU A 398 27.38 3.71 41.08
N HIS A 399 27.41 4.92 40.51
CA HIS A 399 28.44 5.93 40.81
C HIS A 399 27.89 7.23 41.41
N GLY A 400 26.58 7.43 41.44
CA GLY A 400 25.93 8.66 41.93
C GLY A 400 26.05 9.86 41.00
N SER A 401 27.19 10.06 40.33
CA SER A 401 27.39 11.15 39.37
C SER A 401 28.42 10.82 38.30
N VAL A 402 28.35 11.52 37.15
CA VAL A 402 29.37 11.42 36.08
C VAL A 402 30.75 11.82 36.58
N LYS A 403 30.84 12.76 37.53
CA LYS A 403 32.08 13.14 38.19
C LYS A 403 32.70 11.95 38.93
N ASN A 404 31.91 11.25 39.75
CA ASN A 404 32.39 10.09 40.49
C ASN A 404 32.77 8.93 39.55
N TYR A 405 32.03 8.72 38.48
CA TYR A 405 32.39 7.76 37.44
C TYR A 405 33.79 8.08 36.86
N LEU A 406 34.06 9.34 36.50
CA LEU A 406 35.36 9.75 35.98
C LEU A 406 36.49 9.57 37.01
N ILE A 407 36.25 9.90 38.28
CA ILE A 407 37.23 9.69 39.37
C ILE A 407 37.58 8.20 39.46
N ASN A 408 36.57 7.33 39.53
CA ASN A 408 36.76 5.90 39.71
C ASN A 408 37.43 5.25 38.48
N THR A 409 37.04 5.68 37.28
CA THR A 409 37.49 5.04 36.02
C THR A 409 38.89 5.49 35.61
N LEU A 410 39.21 6.77 35.81
CA LEU A 410 40.51 7.32 35.43
C LEU A 410 41.60 7.01 36.48
N ASN A 411 41.22 6.65 37.71
CA ASN A 411 42.13 6.44 38.84
C ASN A 411 43.08 7.64 39.07
N VAL A 412 42.53 8.85 38.98
CA VAL A 412 43.26 10.12 39.10
C VAL A 412 42.96 10.77 40.45
N GLU A 413 43.91 11.54 40.98
CA GLU A 413 43.71 12.31 42.19
C GLU A 413 42.49 13.26 42.06
N LYS A 414 41.58 13.18 43.03
CA LYS A 414 40.32 13.91 43.02
C LYS A 414 40.49 15.42 42.79
N LYS A 415 41.52 16.03 43.40
CA LYS A 415 41.82 17.47 43.26
C LYS A 415 42.13 17.85 41.80
N LEU A 416 42.97 17.07 41.13
CA LEU A 416 43.38 17.34 39.75
C LEU A 416 42.20 17.28 38.77
N LEU A 417 41.30 16.32 38.95
CA LEU A 417 40.09 16.23 38.14
C LEU A 417 39.11 17.39 38.44
N GLU A 418 38.98 17.81 39.71
CA GLU A 418 38.13 18.93 40.10
C GLU A 418 38.59 20.25 39.48
N GLU A 419 39.89 20.53 39.48
CA GLU A 419 40.47 21.69 38.80
C GLU A 419 40.17 21.66 37.30
N THR A 420 40.28 20.47 36.68
CA THR A 420 40.01 20.27 35.26
C THR A 420 38.52 20.46 34.91
N ILE A 421 37.61 19.93 35.73
CA ILE A 421 36.16 20.11 35.54
C ILE A 421 35.78 21.58 35.75
N THR A 422 36.41 22.27 36.70
CA THR A 422 36.17 23.70 36.93
C THR A 422 36.58 24.53 35.71
N LYS A 423 37.71 24.18 35.08
CA LYS A 423 38.18 24.82 33.85
C LYS A 423 37.38 24.40 32.59
N TYR A 424 36.85 23.18 32.57
CA TYR A 424 36.09 22.63 31.43
C TYR A 424 34.78 21.91 31.89
N PRO A 425 33.75 22.65 32.32
CA PRO A 425 32.53 22.06 32.88
C PRO A 425 31.71 21.23 31.87
N SER A 426 31.90 21.49 30.57
CA SER A 426 31.22 20.80 29.49
C SER A 426 31.58 19.31 29.38
N ILE A 427 32.65 18.84 30.02
CA ILE A 427 33.00 17.41 30.08
C ILE A 427 31.84 16.59 30.68
N LEU A 428 31.18 17.15 31.70
CA LEU A 428 30.04 16.50 32.37
C LEU A 428 28.78 16.40 31.49
N ARG A 429 28.76 17.09 30.34
CA ARG A 429 27.64 17.10 29.39
C ARG A 429 27.88 16.22 28.16
N VAL A 430 29.05 15.59 28.04
CA VAL A 430 29.34 14.66 26.95
C VAL A 430 28.40 13.44 27.04
N LYS A 431 27.91 12.97 25.88
CA LYS A 431 27.04 11.79 25.82
C LYS A 431 27.74 10.60 26.49
N PHE A 432 27.04 9.94 27.42
CA PHE A 432 27.69 8.95 28.28
C PHE A 432 28.25 7.74 27.50
N LYS A 433 27.48 7.19 26.56
CA LYS A 433 27.97 6.11 25.68
C LYS A 433 29.29 6.46 24.98
N LYS A 434 29.38 7.69 24.46
CA LYS A 434 30.62 8.23 23.88
C LYS A 434 31.73 8.32 24.93
N LEU A 435 31.41 8.71 26.16
CA LEU A 435 32.38 8.80 27.25
C LEU A 435 32.98 7.43 27.59
N ILE A 436 32.16 6.38 27.73
CA ILE A 436 32.64 5.01 27.97
C ILE A 436 33.54 4.55 26.81
N GLU A 437 33.02 4.58 25.59
CA GLU A 437 33.74 4.11 24.40
C GLU A 437 35.06 4.87 24.21
N LEU A 438 35.09 6.16 24.54
CA LEU A 438 36.31 6.96 24.50
C LEU A 438 37.32 6.50 25.57
N LEU A 439 36.91 6.33 26.81
CA LEU A 439 37.81 5.94 27.90
C LEU A 439 38.36 4.53 27.68
N ASP A 440 37.51 3.58 27.29
CA ASP A 440 37.93 2.22 26.94
C ASP A 440 38.94 2.23 25.79
N LEU A 441 38.67 3.00 24.72
CA LEU A 441 39.59 3.13 23.59
C LEU A 441 40.95 3.68 24.03
N LEU A 442 40.98 4.70 24.89
CA LEU A 442 42.24 5.30 25.33
C LEU A 442 43.01 4.36 26.26
N GLN A 443 42.33 3.73 27.22
CA GLN A 443 42.94 2.78 28.16
C GLN A 443 43.47 1.51 27.48
N GLN A 444 42.77 0.97 26.48
CA GLN A 444 43.24 -0.15 25.64
C GLN A 444 44.51 0.17 24.83
N ASN A 445 44.88 1.45 24.74
CA ASN A 445 46.07 1.92 24.05
C ASN A 445 47.10 2.53 25.01
N ASP A 446 47.07 2.09 26.28
CA ASP A 446 48.02 2.43 27.34
C ASP A 446 48.09 3.93 27.68
N ILE A 447 47.02 4.67 27.40
CA ILE A 447 46.91 6.09 27.75
C ILE A 447 46.36 6.20 29.17
N THR A 448 47.13 6.83 30.08
CA THR A 448 46.78 6.90 31.50
C THR A 448 45.71 7.94 31.79
N GLY A 449 45.01 7.80 32.92
CA GLY A 449 44.03 8.79 33.36
C GLY A 449 44.64 10.19 33.55
N ASN A 450 45.87 10.28 34.04
CA ASN A 450 46.59 11.55 34.18
C ASN A 450 46.79 12.23 32.82
N ASP A 451 47.16 11.48 31.78
CA ASP A 451 47.31 12.02 30.43
C ASP A 451 45.99 12.61 29.90
N ILE A 452 44.88 11.90 30.14
CA ILE A 452 43.53 12.30 29.71
C ILE A 452 43.11 13.61 30.39
N VAL A 453 43.34 13.71 31.71
CA VAL A 453 43.00 14.89 32.50
C VAL A 453 43.88 16.09 32.12
N SER A 454 45.16 15.87 31.81
CA SER A 454 46.05 16.94 31.30
C SER A 454 45.63 17.46 29.92
N HIS A 455 44.83 16.71 29.14
CA HIS A 455 44.41 17.09 27.79
C HIS A 455 42.88 17.02 27.60
N PRO A 456 42.08 17.87 28.29
CA PRO A 456 40.62 17.75 28.36
C PRO A 456 39.90 17.91 27.01
N LYS A 457 40.59 18.46 26.00
CA LYS A 457 40.05 18.57 24.65
C LYS A 457 39.71 17.21 24.03
N ILE A 458 40.36 16.13 24.47
CA ILE A 458 40.14 14.77 23.95
C ILE A 458 38.68 14.31 24.08
N PHE A 459 37.96 14.76 25.13
CA PHE A 459 36.55 14.41 25.36
C PHE A 459 35.60 14.86 24.23
N TYR A 460 36.01 15.85 23.44
CA TYR A 460 35.19 16.41 22.36
C TYR A 460 35.50 15.79 21.00
N PHE A 461 36.60 15.05 20.84
CA PHE A 461 36.97 14.42 19.57
C PHE A 461 35.99 13.30 19.18
N ASN A 462 35.88 13.05 17.88
CA ASN A 462 35.10 11.93 17.36
C ASN A 462 35.87 10.62 17.61
N ILE A 463 35.22 9.62 18.21
CA ILE A 463 35.81 8.31 18.53
C ILE A 463 36.36 7.64 17.28
N GLU A 464 35.63 7.68 16.16
CA GLU A 464 36.04 7.03 14.93
C GLU A 464 37.31 7.67 14.35
N THR A 465 37.43 8.99 14.49
CA THR A 465 38.65 9.70 14.12
C THR A 465 39.82 9.31 15.01
N LEU A 466 39.59 9.17 16.32
CA LEU A 466 40.63 8.72 17.26
C LEU A 466 41.07 7.29 16.97
N ARG A 467 40.13 6.38 16.70
CA ARG A 467 40.41 4.98 16.31
C ARG A 467 41.32 4.92 15.10
N LYS A 468 40.95 5.60 14.00
CA LYS A 468 41.78 5.66 12.78
C LYS A 468 43.16 6.25 13.03
N ARG A 469 43.26 7.29 13.86
CA ARG A 469 44.56 7.90 14.20
C ARG A 469 45.44 6.96 15.01
N ILE A 470 44.86 6.25 15.97
CA ILE A 470 45.57 5.25 16.76
C ILE A 470 46.06 4.11 15.86
N GLU A 471 45.22 3.61 14.94
CA GLU A 471 45.58 2.59 13.95
C GLU A 471 46.76 3.04 13.08
N ILE A 472 46.68 4.24 12.47
CA ILE A 472 47.77 4.80 11.66
C ILE A 472 49.07 4.90 12.47
N LEU A 473 49.01 5.35 13.72
CA LEU A 473 50.20 5.46 14.57
C LEU A 473 50.79 4.08 14.86
N LYS A 474 49.96 3.09 15.22
CA LYS A 474 50.39 1.72 15.50
C LYS A 474 50.99 1.03 14.28
N GLU A 475 50.39 1.17 13.10
CA GLU A 475 50.90 0.64 11.83
C GLU A 475 52.31 1.16 11.50
N ASN A 476 52.62 2.39 11.93
CA ASN A 476 53.93 3.01 11.76
C ASN A 476 54.84 2.84 13.00
N GLY A 477 54.49 1.91 13.90
CA GLY A 477 55.23 1.58 15.12
C GLY A 477 55.27 2.72 16.15
N ILE A 478 54.44 3.75 16.03
CA ILE A 478 54.39 4.93 16.91
C ILE A 478 53.43 4.64 18.06
N SER A 479 53.92 4.81 19.29
CA SER A 479 53.08 4.76 20.48
C SER A 479 52.04 5.89 20.44
N PRO A 480 50.74 5.59 20.55
CA PRO A 480 49.70 6.61 20.63
C PRO A 480 49.93 7.52 21.85
N ARG A 481 49.89 8.84 21.66
CA ARG A 481 49.94 9.84 22.73
C ARG A 481 48.85 10.88 22.49
N ILE A 482 48.20 11.37 23.53
CA ILE A 482 47.04 12.27 23.38
C ILE A 482 47.38 13.52 22.55
N ASN A 483 48.56 14.10 22.75
CA ASN A 483 49.01 15.27 21.98
C ASN A 483 49.06 15.04 20.47
N LEU A 484 49.37 13.83 20.03
CA LEU A 484 49.33 13.45 18.61
C LEU A 484 47.91 13.12 18.16
N LEU A 485 47.06 12.63 19.06
CA LEU A 485 45.66 12.32 18.74
C LEU A 485 44.79 13.57 18.59
N ILE A 486 45.10 14.66 19.29
CA ILE A 486 44.33 15.91 19.26
C ILE A 486 44.86 16.96 18.26
N CYS A 487 46.02 16.72 17.63
CA CYS A 487 46.60 17.70 16.71
C CYS A 487 45.96 17.67 15.32
N GLU A 488 46.29 18.66 14.49
CA GLU A 488 45.83 18.72 13.11
C GLU A 488 46.35 17.52 12.30
N GLN A 489 45.54 17.02 11.35
CA GLN A 489 45.89 15.85 10.55
C GLN A 489 47.24 16.02 9.82
N LYS A 490 47.53 17.23 9.31
CA LYS A 490 48.80 17.56 8.64
C LYS A 490 50.02 17.31 9.52
N ILE A 491 49.89 17.48 10.84
CA ILE A 491 50.97 17.27 11.81
C ILE A 491 51.21 15.77 12.00
N ILE A 492 50.15 14.98 12.11
CA ILE A 492 50.23 13.51 12.17
C ILE A 492 50.90 12.97 10.91
N ASP A 493 50.45 13.41 9.73
CA ASP A 493 50.98 12.94 8.45
C ASP A 493 52.48 13.27 8.28
N ARG A 494 52.90 14.47 8.71
CA ARG A 494 54.33 14.84 8.73
C ARG A 494 55.12 13.98 9.70
N TYR A 495 54.59 13.73 10.89
CA TYR A 495 55.25 12.93 11.92
C TYR A 495 55.45 11.47 11.47
N VAL A 496 54.42 10.89 10.83
CA VAL A 496 54.49 9.56 10.22
C VAL A 496 55.52 9.51 9.08
N LYS A 497 55.54 10.51 8.18
CA LYS A 497 56.52 10.60 7.08
C LYS A 497 57.97 10.72 7.56
N LEU A 498 58.22 11.50 8.60
CA LEU A 498 59.56 11.66 9.15
C LEU A 498 60.09 10.36 9.75
N ARG A 499 59.22 9.60 10.42
CA ARG A 499 59.62 8.34 11.05
C ARG A 499 59.79 7.20 10.05
N SER A 500 58.99 7.16 8.99
CA SER A 500 59.16 6.19 7.91
C SER A 500 60.46 6.43 7.12
N HIS A 501 60.87 7.69 6.92
CA HIS A 501 62.19 8.01 6.36
C HIS A 501 63.34 7.56 7.27
N ASN A 502 63.26 7.81 8.58
CA ASN A 502 64.30 7.38 9.51
C ASN A 502 64.39 5.84 9.64
N SER A 503 63.27 5.11 9.52
CA SER A 503 63.30 3.64 9.50
C SER A 503 63.92 3.04 8.23
N LYS A 504 63.89 3.76 7.09
CA LYS A 504 64.52 3.31 5.85
C LYS A 504 66.04 3.53 5.84
N ASN A 505 66.53 4.57 6.51
CA ASN A 505 67.97 4.86 6.59
C ASN A 505 68.74 3.96 7.56
N ILE A 506 68.07 3.18 8.42
CA ILE A 506 68.73 2.26 9.36
C ILE A 506 69.03 0.89 8.70
N ASN A 507 68.44 0.59 7.54
CA ASN A 507 68.65 -0.67 6.80
C ASN A 507 69.64 -0.52 5.62
N THR A 508 70.49 0.52 5.61
CA THR A 508 71.45 0.78 4.54
C THR A 508 72.90 0.94 5.01
N ASP A 509 73.24 0.44 6.19
CA ASP A 509 74.63 0.26 6.64
C ASP A 509 74.97 -1.23 6.80
#